data_AF-A0A7V8Y4H1-F1
#
_entry.id   AF-A0A7V8Y4H1-F1
#
_cell.length_a   1.000
_cell.length_b   1.000
_cell.length_c   1.000
_cell.angle_alpha   90.00
_cell.angle_beta   90.00
_cell.angle_gamma   90.00
#
_symmetry.space_group_name_H-M   'P 1'
#
loop_
_entity.id
_entity.type
_entity.pdbx_description
1 polymer ?
#
loop_
_entity_poly.entity_id
_entity_poly.type
_entity_poly.pdbx_seq_one_letter_code
_entity_poly.pdbx_strand_id
1 'polypeptide(L)'
;MSRRSWTLLTGLLLALAVILLGSTLRVPLVALGPGPTYDTLGQADDRPVVAVNGLMTYPTSGQLNMTTVSVSDRLTMFRALGLWAAGDSRIVPREDIYPPDKTDQEVEQEIRKSFVTSEVNAEVAALGYLHRPIKVMIGGVGDKSPAVGLLSPGDQLLAIDGRPIESVSAVYEALRETRPGQQVTIRVLRAGAPREVAVTLGSRPDGPQGFLDVTPSGELLNPDEIMIGLTDVGGPSAGLIFALAVVDKLTPGELTGGRFVAGTGEISQAGDVGPIGGIPFKMMAARAAGATVFLVPAKNCEEAMSNAPEGLQLVKVGTLGEAVSGLDAVRDGRPPPAC
;
A
#
# COMPACT_ATOMS: atom_id res chain seq x y z
N MET A 1 -58.18 22.43 27.57
CA MET A 1 -57.20 21.32 27.66
C MET A 1 -56.60 21.29 29.05
N SER A 2 -56.45 20.10 29.65
CA SER A 2 -55.80 19.96 30.97
C SER A 2 -54.29 20.27 30.87
N ARG A 3 -53.65 20.69 31.97
CA ARG A 3 -52.17 20.86 32.03
C ARG A 3 -51.44 19.61 31.52
N ARG A 4 -51.95 18.42 31.84
CA ARG A 4 -51.44 17.13 31.37
C ARG A 4 -51.52 16.97 29.85
N SER A 5 -52.60 17.41 29.22
CA SER A 5 -52.76 17.36 27.76
C SER A 5 -51.75 18.28 27.06
N TRP A 6 -51.48 19.46 27.62
CA TRP A 6 -50.45 20.36 27.10
C TRP A 6 -49.04 19.79 27.26
N THR A 7 -48.72 19.20 28.42
CA THR A 7 -47.42 18.52 28.61
C THR A 7 -47.21 17.39 27.63
N LEU A 8 -48.24 16.55 27.39
CA LEU A 8 -48.14 15.44 26.44
C LEU A 8 -48.00 15.93 24.98
N LEU A 9 -48.76 16.96 24.59
CA LEU A 9 -48.67 17.54 23.24
C LEU A 9 -47.28 18.17 23.00
N THR A 10 -46.78 18.96 23.95
CA THR A 10 -45.45 19.58 23.85
C THR A 10 -44.36 18.51 23.81
N GLY A 11 -44.45 17.47 24.65
CA GLY A 11 -43.51 16.35 24.64
C GLY A 11 -43.51 15.60 23.29
N LEU A 12 -44.68 15.33 22.72
CA LEU A 12 -44.82 14.70 21.41
C LEU A 12 -44.23 15.59 20.30
N LEU A 13 -44.52 16.89 20.30
CA LEU A 13 -43.99 17.82 19.30
C LEU A 13 -42.46 17.94 19.39
N LEU A 14 -41.90 17.98 20.61
CA LEU A 14 -40.45 17.97 20.81
C LEU A 14 -39.82 16.65 20.35
N ALA A 15 -40.45 15.51 20.65
CA ALA A 15 -39.97 14.20 20.18
C ALA A 15 -40.01 14.12 18.66
N LEU A 16 -41.09 14.55 18.02
CA LEU A 16 -41.19 14.63 16.56
C LEU A 16 -40.17 15.59 15.96
N ALA A 17 -39.90 16.72 16.60
CA ALA A 17 -38.87 17.66 16.17
C ALA A 17 -37.47 17.03 16.26
N VAL A 18 -37.14 16.31 17.34
CA VAL A 18 -35.86 15.58 17.48
C VAL A 18 -35.75 14.47 16.43
N ILE A 19 -36.82 13.72 16.19
CA ILE A 19 -36.86 12.68 15.16
C ILE A 19 -36.65 13.29 13.76
N LEU A 20 -37.30 14.41 13.47
CA LEU A 20 -37.14 15.11 12.20
C LEU A 20 -35.72 15.66 12.04
N LEU A 21 -35.20 16.35 13.06
CA LEU A 21 -33.85 16.93 13.02
C LEU A 21 -32.79 15.83 12.93
N GLY A 22 -32.89 14.77 13.74
CA GLY A 22 -31.92 13.68 13.75
C GLY A 22 -31.93 12.82 12.48
N SER A 23 -33.03 12.82 11.71
CA SER A 23 -33.13 12.11 10.43
C SER A 23 -32.78 12.96 9.21
N THR A 24 -32.77 14.30 9.33
CA THR A 24 -32.55 15.21 8.19
C THR A 24 -31.23 15.98 8.29
N LEU A 25 -30.80 16.36 9.49
CA LEU A 25 -29.55 17.10 9.68
C LEU A 25 -28.35 16.18 9.57
N ARG A 26 -27.37 16.63 8.79
CA ARG A 26 -26.08 15.96 8.64
C ARG A 26 -25.19 16.32 9.81
N VAL A 27 -24.53 15.32 10.38
CA VAL A 27 -23.52 15.49 11.42
C VAL A 27 -22.13 15.54 10.78
N PRO A 28 -21.16 16.26 11.37
CA PRO A 28 -19.78 16.33 10.87
C PRO A 28 -18.98 15.08 11.23
N LEU A 29 -19.57 13.90 10.99
CA LEU A 29 -19.01 12.59 11.30
C LEU A 29 -19.05 11.71 10.05
N VAL A 30 -18.05 10.83 9.93
CA VAL A 30 -18.00 9.78 8.90
C VAL A 30 -17.90 8.42 9.57
N ALA A 31 -18.32 7.38 8.88
CA ALA A 31 -18.18 6.00 9.33
C ALA A 31 -17.14 5.28 8.47
N LEU A 32 -16.15 4.68 9.12
CA LEU A 32 -15.17 3.79 8.52
C LEU A 32 -15.61 2.35 8.74
N GLY A 33 -15.61 1.52 7.70
CA GLY A 33 -16.04 0.13 7.79
C GLY A 33 -15.34 -0.79 6.77
N PRO A 34 -15.64 -2.09 6.77
CA PRO A 34 -15.16 -3.03 5.76
C PRO A 34 -15.51 -2.54 4.35
N GLY A 35 -14.50 -2.46 3.47
CA GLY A 35 -14.70 -2.15 2.06
C GLY A 35 -14.76 -3.41 1.18
N PRO A 36 -15.03 -3.27 -0.13
CA PRO A 36 -14.93 -4.37 -1.07
C PRO A 36 -13.50 -4.93 -1.16
N THR A 37 -13.41 -6.18 -1.60
CA THR A 37 -12.15 -6.86 -1.92
C THR A 37 -12.08 -7.13 -3.41
N TYR A 38 -10.89 -7.09 -4.00
CA TYR A 38 -10.67 -7.33 -5.42
C TYR A 38 -9.59 -8.37 -5.61
N ASP A 39 -9.85 -9.41 -6.39
CA ASP A 39 -8.87 -10.43 -6.76
C ASP A 39 -7.92 -9.87 -7.83
N THR A 40 -6.66 -9.67 -7.47
CA THR A 40 -5.67 -9.08 -8.38
C THR A 40 -5.15 -10.07 -9.42
N LEU A 41 -5.39 -11.37 -9.24
CA LEU A 41 -5.07 -12.40 -10.24
C LEU A 41 -6.18 -12.54 -11.29
N GLY A 42 -7.40 -12.14 -10.93
CA GLY A 42 -8.62 -12.22 -11.74
C GLY A 42 -8.95 -10.95 -12.54
N GLN A 43 -10.25 -10.66 -12.64
CA GLN A 43 -10.81 -9.55 -13.41
C GLN A 43 -11.72 -8.66 -12.54
N ALA A 44 -11.77 -7.38 -12.87
CA ALA A 44 -12.74 -6.41 -12.37
C ALA A 44 -13.33 -5.63 -13.56
N ASP A 45 -14.64 -5.40 -13.57
CA ASP A 45 -15.35 -4.72 -14.67
C ASP A 45 -15.02 -5.30 -16.08
N ASP A 46 -15.02 -6.63 -16.21
CA ASP A 46 -14.67 -7.39 -17.42
C ASP A 46 -13.24 -7.13 -17.97
N ARG A 47 -12.33 -6.62 -17.11
CA ARG A 47 -10.92 -6.39 -17.45
C ARG A 47 -9.99 -7.08 -16.45
N PRO A 48 -8.85 -7.65 -16.88
CA PRO A 48 -7.84 -8.15 -15.97
C PRO A 48 -7.36 -7.03 -15.04
N VAL A 49 -7.27 -7.31 -13.74
CA VAL A 49 -6.76 -6.35 -12.76
C VAL A 49 -5.26 -6.10 -12.97
N VAL A 50 -4.53 -7.18 -13.26
CA VAL A 50 -3.12 -7.14 -13.69
C VAL A 50 -3.02 -7.82 -15.05
N ALA A 51 -2.78 -7.03 -16.09
CA ALA A 51 -2.52 -7.51 -17.44
C ALA A 51 -1.01 -7.50 -17.71
N VAL A 52 -0.53 -8.52 -18.42
CA VAL A 52 0.87 -8.66 -18.81
C VAL A 52 0.92 -8.91 -20.31
N ASN A 53 1.65 -8.08 -21.05
CA ASN A 53 1.74 -8.08 -22.50
C ASN A 53 3.17 -8.41 -22.95
N GLY A 54 3.35 -9.34 -23.88
CA GLY A 54 4.68 -9.62 -24.46
C GLY A 54 5.64 -10.43 -23.58
N LEU A 55 5.30 -10.68 -22.31
CA LEU A 55 6.01 -11.59 -21.42
C LEU A 55 5.29 -12.94 -21.30
N MET A 56 6.07 -13.99 -21.09
CA MET A 56 5.53 -15.31 -20.75
C MET A 56 4.86 -15.23 -19.37
N THR A 57 3.60 -15.65 -19.30
CA THR A 57 2.84 -15.74 -18.06
C THR A 57 2.53 -17.19 -17.69
N TYR A 58 2.26 -17.41 -16.41
CA TYR A 58 1.91 -18.72 -15.86
C TYR A 58 0.47 -18.73 -15.35
N PRO A 59 -0.28 -19.83 -15.53
CA PRO A 59 -1.63 -19.95 -15.01
C PRO A 59 -1.62 -20.08 -13.48
N THR A 60 -2.70 -19.61 -12.85
CA THR A 60 -2.91 -19.65 -11.40
C THR A 60 -4.37 -20.00 -11.10
N SER A 61 -4.62 -20.75 -10.03
CA SER A 61 -5.96 -21.24 -9.66
C SER A 61 -6.49 -20.72 -8.31
N GLY A 62 -5.65 -20.04 -7.53
CA GLY A 62 -6.03 -19.40 -6.27
C GLY A 62 -6.46 -17.95 -6.43
N GLN A 63 -6.71 -17.28 -5.31
CA GLN A 63 -7.09 -15.87 -5.25
C GLN A 63 -6.07 -15.08 -4.44
N LEU A 64 -5.80 -13.87 -4.90
CA LEU A 64 -4.94 -12.92 -4.21
C LEU A 64 -5.67 -11.58 -4.10
N ASN A 65 -6.41 -11.41 -3.00
CA ASN A 65 -7.30 -10.26 -2.88
C ASN A 65 -6.64 -9.10 -2.14
N MET A 66 -6.76 -7.91 -2.72
CA MET A 66 -6.52 -6.68 -1.98
C MET A 66 -7.78 -6.27 -1.21
N THR A 67 -7.59 -5.50 -0.13
CA THR A 67 -8.66 -5.08 0.76
C THR A 67 -8.71 -3.56 0.94
N THR A 68 -9.92 -3.02 0.99
CA THR A 68 -10.18 -1.59 1.09
C THR A 68 -10.94 -1.25 2.38
N VAL A 69 -11.00 0.04 2.70
CA VAL A 69 -11.82 0.58 3.79
C VAL A 69 -12.92 1.42 3.15
N SER A 70 -14.17 1.19 3.55
CA SER A 70 -15.29 2.02 3.12
C SER A 70 -15.38 3.27 3.99
N VAL A 71 -15.60 4.42 3.35
CA VAL A 71 -15.89 5.70 4.03
C VAL A 71 -17.31 6.11 3.68
N SER A 72 -18.18 6.14 4.68
CA SER A 72 -19.54 6.66 4.57
C SER A 72 -19.61 8.09 5.11
N ASP A 73 -19.72 9.07 4.21
CA ASP A 73 -19.90 10.50 4.53
C ASP A 73 -21.38 10.89 4.58
N ARG A 74 -21.65 12.14 4.98
CA ARG A 74 -22.96 12.80 5.04
C ARG A 74 -23.96 12.04 5.91
N LEU A 75 -23.47 11.55 7.05
CA LEU A 75 -24.27 10.82 8.02
C LEU A 75 -25.29 11.74 8.67
N THR A 76 -26.49 11.21 8.94
CA THR A 76 -27.45 11.82 9.86
C THR A 76 -27.20 11.28 11.26
N MET A 77 -27.73 11.96 12.29
CA MET A 77 -27.53 11.54 13.69
C MET A 77 -27.98 10.09 13.92
N PHE A 78 -29.17 9.71 13.45
CA PHE A 78 -29.65 8.33 13.63
C PHE A 78 -28.88 7.31 12.81
N ARG A 79 -28.37 7.68 11.63
CA ARG A 79 -27.53 6.78 10.85
C ARG A 79 -26.18 6.55 11.52
N ALA A 80 -25.54 7.60 12.05
CA ALA A 80 -24.31 7.49 12.81
C ALA A 80 -24.49 6.61 14.05
N LEU A 81 -25.57 6.81 14.81
CA LEU A 81 -25.92 5.98 15.97
C LEU A 81 -26.20 4.52 15.57
N GLY A 82 -26.90 4.30 14.45
CA GLY A 82 -27.17 2.96 13.94
C GLY A 82 -25.92 2.20 13.55
N LEU A 83 -25.01 2.84 12.81
CA LEU A 83 -23.72 2.25 12.42
C LEU A 83 -22.82 1.99 13.64
N TRP A 84 -22.80 2.92 14.60
CA TRP A 84 -22.09 2.71 15.86
C TRP A 84 -22.65 1.52 16.66
N ALA A 85 -23.97 1.39 16.74
CA ALA A 85 -24.62 0.31 17.47
C ALA A 85 -24.46 -1.06 16.77
N ALA A 86 -24.29 -1.10 15.45
CA ALA A 86 -24.04 -2.32 14.70
C ALA A 86 -22.65 -2.94 14.98
N GLY A 87 -21.68 -2.13 15.40
CA GLY A 87 -20.36 -2.60 15.84
C GLY A 87 -19.38 -2.97 14.72
N ASP A 88 -19.78 -2.86 13.45
CA ASP A 88 -18.93 -3.13 12.27
C ASP A 88 -18.25 -1.88 11.70
N SER A 89 -18.55 -0.71 12.29
CA SER A 89 -18.14 0.60 11.78
C SER A 89 -17.57 1.46 12.90
N ARG A 90 -16.51 2.24 12.60
CA ARG A 90 -15.96 3.25 13.52
C ARG A 90 -16.39 4.64 13.07
N ILE A 91 -17.05 5.36 13.97
CA ILE A 91 -17.45 6.75 13.75
C ILE A 91 -16.30 7.68 14.15
N VAL A 92 -15.88 8.55 13.23
CA VAL A 92 -14.82 9.53 13.44
C VAL A 92 -15.25 10.92 12.96
N PRO A 93 -14.64 12.00 13.47
CA PRO A 93 -14.78 13.34 12.91
C PRO A 93 -14.54 13.35 11.40
N ARG A 94 -15.38 14.09 10.65
CA ARG A 94 -15.21 14.20 9.18
C ARG A 94 -13.87 14.81 8.80
N GLU A 95 -13.37 15.75 9.60
CA GLU A 95 -12.10 16.46 9.38
C GLU A 95 -10.87 15.55 9.42
N ASP A 96 -10.96 14.37 10.07
CA ASP A 96 -9.87 13.37 10.08
C ASP A 96 -9.64 12.76 8.69
N ILE A 97 -10.67 12.76 7.83
CA ILE A 97 -10.62 12.21 6.47
C ILE A 97 -10.67 13.32 5.41
N TYR A 98 -11.42 14.38 5.66
CA TYR A 98 -11.60 15.53 4.78
C TYR A 98 -11.18 16.81 5.52
N PRO A 99 -9.88 17.14 5.52
CA PRO A 99 -9.36 18.32 6.20
C PRO A 99 -10.05 19.61 5.75
N PRO A 100 -10.31 20.57 6.65
CA PRO A 100 -11.05 21.79 6.33
C PRO A 100 -10.30 22.74 5.39
N ASP A 101 -8.98 22.56 5.23
CA ASP A 101 -8.12 23.30 4.32
C ASP A 101 -8.10 22.75 2.89
N LYS A 102 -8.83 21.65 2.62
CA LYS A 102 -8.93 21.02 1.29
C LYS A 102 -10.38 20.82 0.87
N THR A 103 -10.62 20.91 -0.42
CA THR A 103 -11.89 20.49 -1.02
C THR A 103 -11.97 18.97 -1.11
N ASP A 104 -13.19 18.42 -1.09
CA ASP A 104 -13.42 16.99 -1.28
C ASP A 104 -12.76 16.46 -2.57
N GLN A 105 -12.75 17.27 -3.64
CA GLN A 105 -12.13 16.93 -4.92
C GLN A 105 -10.60 16.84 -4.84
N GLU A 106 -9.95 17.73 -4.10
CA GLU A 106 -8.49 17.67 -3.90
C GLU A 106 -8.09 16.43 -3.11
N VAL A 107 -8.86 16.07 -2.08
CA VAL A 107 -8.66 14.85 -1.29
C VAL A 107 -8.80 13.60 -2.18
N GLU A 108 -9.86 13.53 -2.99
CA GLU A 108 -10.07 12.42 -3.94
C GLU A 108 -8.94 12.31 -4.98
N GLN A 109 -8.44 13.44 -5.48
CA GLN A 109 -7.30 13.47 -6.41
C GLN A 109 -6.01 12.97 -5.76
N GLU A 110 -5.72 13.37 -4.52
CA GLU A 110 -4.54 12.90 -3.78
C GLU A 110 -4.60 11.40 -3.51
N ILE A 111 -5.78 10.89 -3.12
CA ILE A 111 -6.02 9.46 -2.90
C ILE A 111 -5.82 8.66 -4.20
N ARG A 112 -6.34 9.16 -5.33
CA ARG A 112 -6.17 8.53 -6.65
C ARG A 112 -4.72 8.57 -7.13
N LYS A 113 -4.03 9.70 -6.95
CA LYS A 113 -2.60 9.84 -7.28
C LYS A 113 -1.74 8.87 -6.46
N SER A 114 -2.07 8.70 -5.18
CA SER A 114 -1.38 7.75 -4.30
C SER A 114 -1.62 6.31 -4.73
N PHE A 115 -2.82 5.99 -5.22
CA PHE A 115 -3.13 4.68 -5.79
C PHE A 115 -2.30 4.41 -7.04
N VAL A 116 -2.27 5.32 -8.02
CA VAL A 116 -1.43 5.20 -9.23
C VAL A 116 0.05 5.07 -8.88
N THR A 117 0.53 5.84 -7.91
CA THR A 117 1.91 5.70 -7.40
C THR A 117 2.16 4.30 -6.84
N SER A 118 1.18 3.69 -6.17
CA SER A 118 1.31 2.34 -5.63
C SER A 118 1.36 1.26 -6.71
N GLU A 119 0.70 1.47 -7.85
CA GLU A 119 0.77 0.57 -9.02
C GLU A 119 2.20 0.56 -9.59
N VAL A 120 2.77 1.74 -9.84
CA VAL A 120 4.15 1.87 -10.34
C VAL A 120 5.15 1.31 -9.34
N ASN A 121 4.97 1.58 -8.04
CA ASN A 121 5.86 1.02 -7.02
C ASN A 121 5.79 -0.50 -6.97
N ALA A 122 4.59 -1.07 -7.10
CA ALA A 122 4.37 -2.50 -7.12
C ALA A 122 5.06 -3.17 -8.31
N GLU A 123 4.91 -2.58 -9.50
CA GLU A 123 5.55 -3.08 -10.72
C GLU A 123 7.08 -3.03 -10.61
N VAL A 124 7.65 -1.88 -10.21
CA VAL A 124 9.10 -1.72 -10.04
C VAL A 124 9.65 -2.69 -8.99
N ALA A 125 8.94 -2.86 -7.86
CA ALA A 125 9.34 -3.81 -6.81
C ALA A 125 9.31 -5.26 -7.31
N ALA A 126 8.26 -5.64 -8.04
CA ALA A 126 8.12 -6.98 -8.61
C ALA A 126 9.19 -7.27 -9.66
N LEU A 127 9.44 -6.35 -10.59
CA LEU A 127 10.50 -6.50 -11.59
C LEU A 127 11.89 -6.58 -10.94
N GLY A 128 12.15 -5.74 -9.93
CA GLY A 128 13.38 -5.79 -9.14
C GLY A 128 13.55 -7.12 -8.42
N TYR A 129 12.48 -7.67 -7.83
CA TYR A 129 12.47 -9.00 -7.20
C TYR A 129 12.75 -10.13 -8.20
N LEU A 130 12.21 -10.03 -9.42
CA LEU A 130 12.36 -11.01 -10.49
C LEU A 130 13.66 -10.86 -11.30
N HIS A 131 14.55 -9.94 -10.91
CA HIS A 131 15.77 -9.60 -11.65
C HIS A 131 15.49 -9.23 -13.12
N ARG A 132 14.38 -8.54 -13.36
CA ARG A 132 14.01 -8.01 -14.67
C ARG A 132 14.60 -6.60 -14.85
N PRO A 133 14.99 -6.23 -16.07
CA PRO A 133 15.72 -4.99 -16.29
C PRO A 133 14.83 -3.76 -16.08
N ILE A 134 15.29 -2.85 -15.22
CA ILE A 134 14.74 -1.51 -15.05
C ILE A 134 15.89 -0.49 -15.12
N LYS A 135 15.58 0.79 -15.33
CA LYS A 135 16.56 1.86 -15.09
C LYS A 135 16.43 2.32 -13.65
N VAL A 136 17.55 2.48 -12.97
CA VAL A 136 17.57 3.12 -11.64
C VAL A 136 18.04 4.55 -11.83
N MET A 137 17.14 5.50 -11.60
CA MET A 137 17.36 6.93 -11.77
C MET A 137 17.57 7.59 -10.41
N ILE A 138 18.31 8.68 -10.38
CA ILE A 138 18.32 9.60 -9.24
C ILE A 138 17.12 10.53 -9.38
N GLY A 139 16.10 10.34 -8.54
CA GLY A 139 14.94 11.23 -8.49
C GLY A 139 15.20 12.53 -7.73
N GLY A 140 16.12 12.49 -6.77
CA GLY A 140 16.48 13.64 -5.94
C GLY A 140 17.83 13.49 -5.26
N VAL A 141 18.44 14.62 -4.92
CA VAL A 141 19.67 14.73 -4.11
C VAL A 141 19.32 15.64 -2.96
N GLY A 142 19.53 15.21 -1.71
CA GLY A 142 19.20 16.01 -0.54
C GLY A 142 20.04 17.31 -0.47
N ASP A 143 19.49 18.37 0.11
CA ASP A 143 20.14 19.69 0.15
C ASP A 143 21.52 19.68 0.84
N LYS A 144 21.71 18.77 1.80
CA LYS A 144 22.96 18.59 2.56
C LYS A 144 23.68 17.29 2.16
N SER A 145 23.29 16.71 1.04
CA SER A 145 23.83 15.45 0.56
C SER A 145 25.33 15.56 0.26
N PRO A 146 26.13 14.54 0.58
CA PRO A 146 27.52 14.47 0.10
C PRO A 146 27.62 14.38 -1.43
N ALA A 147 26.52 14.09 -2.13
CA ALA A 147 26.47 14.04 -3.58
C ALA A 147 26.14 15.39 -4.25
N VAL A 148 25.95 16.47 -3.49
CA VAL A 148 25.69 17.82 -4.05
C VAL A 148 26.82 18.22 -5.00
N GLY A 149 26.45 18.64 -6.21
CA GLY A 149 27.38 19.05 -7.27
C GLY A 149 28.11 17.89 -7.96
N LEU A 150 27.98 16.66 -7.44
CA LEU A 150 28.61 15.45 -7.97
C LEU A 150 27.60 14.63 -8.77
N LEU A 151 26.44 14.34 -8.17
CA LEU A 151 25.31 13.68 -8.79
C LEU A 151 24.18 14.68 -9.06
N SER A 152 23.27 14.33 -9.96
CA SER A 152 22.15 15.20 -10.31
C SER A 152 20.87 14.39 -10.54
N PRO A 153 19.68 14.94 -10.21
CA PRO A 153 18.42 14.34 -10.63
C PRO A 153 18.40 14.07 -12.14
N GLY A 154 17.93 12.90 -12.54
CA GLY A 154 17.95 12.43 -13.93
C GLY A 154 19.22 11.67 -14.34
N ASP A 155 20.23 11.55 -13.48
CA ASP A 155 21.31 10.58 -13.69
C ASP A 155 20.77 9.15 -13.56
N GLN A 156 21.15 8.26 -14.48
CA GLN A 156 20.93 6.83 -14.31
C GLN A 156 22.09 6.23 -13.52
N LEU A 157 21.82 5.60 -12.39
CA LEU A 157 22.79 4.81 -11.63
C LEU A 157 23.07 3.50 -12.38
N LEU A 158 24.35 3.27 -12.71
CA LEU A 158 24.81 2.05 -13.39
C LEU A 158 25.56 1.12 -12.44
N ALA A 159 26.40 1.68 -11.56
CA ALA A 159 27.16 0.90 -10.58
C ALA A 159 27.58 1.75 -9.37
N ILE A 160 27.77 1.10 -8.21
CA ILE A 160 28.40 1.67 -7.01
C ILE A 160 29.55 0.73 -6.61
N ASP A 161 30.78 1.23 -6.56
CA ASP A 161 32.01 0.44 -6.29
C ASP A 161 32.12 -0.81 -7.17
N GLY A 162 31.77 -0.67 -8.44
CA GLY A 162 31.77 -1.77 -9.42
C GLY A 162 30.61 -2.76 -9.30
N ARG A 163 29.77 -2.67 -8.26
CA ARG A 163 28.54 -3.46 -8.14
C ARG A 163 27.46 -2.90 -9.07
N PRO A 164 26.92 -3.67 -10.04
CA PRO A 164 25.84 -3.21 -10.91
C PRO A 164 24.59 -2.82 -10.12
N ILE A 165 23.93 -1.74 -10.54
CA ILE A 165 22.67 -1.28 -9.95
C ILE A 165 21.54 -1.54 -10.95
N GLU A 166 20.85 -2.67 -10.76
CA GLU A 166 19.76 -3.13 -11.63
C GLU A 166 18.39 -3.08 -10.94
N SER A 167 18.36 -2.76 -9.65
CA SER A 167 17.14 -2.57 -8.86
C SER A 167 17.31 -1.41 -7.87
N VAL A 168 16.20 -0.87 -7.38
CA VAL A 168 16.23 0.16 -6.33
C VAL A 168 16.83 -0.42 -5.04
N SER A 169 16.54 -1.68 -4.70
CA SER A 169 17.13 -2.38 -3.55
C SER A 169 18.65 -2.53 -3.67
N ALA A 170 19.19 -2.73 -4.88
CA ALA A 170 20.63 -2.84 -5.10
C ALA A 170 21.40 -1.59 -4.68
N VAL A 171 20.78 -0.40 -4.73
CA VAL A 171 21.40 0.86 -4.25
C VAL A 171 21.65 0.76 -2.74
N TYR A 172 20.64 0.34 -1.98
CA TYR A 172 20.74 0.23 -0.53
C TYR A 172 21.70 -0.90 -0.11
N GLU A 173 21.65 -2.04 -0.79
CA GLU A 173 22.56 -3.17 -0.52
C GLU A 173 24.02 -2.83 -0.86
N ALA A 174 24.28 -2.06 -1.93
CA ALA A 174 25.63 -1.60 -2.25
C ALA A 174 26.22 -0.70 -1.16
N LEU A 175 25.38 0.08 -0.47
CA LEU A 175 25.81 0.97 0.61
C LEU A 175 25.85 0.31 1.99
N ARG A 176 25.21 -0.86 2.17
CA ARG A 176 25.01 -1.51 3.47
C ARG A 176 26.31 -1.80 4.24
N GLU A 177 27.38 -2.15 3.53
CA GLU A 177 28.68 -2.50 4.14
C GLU A 177 29.67 -1.33 4.19
N THR A 178 29.25 -0.15 3.72
CA THR A 178 30.10 1.05 3.68
C THR A 178 30.11 1.78 5.01
N ARG A 179 30.99 2.78 5.16
CA ARG A 179 31.09 3.60 6.38
C ARG A 179 31.08 5.10 6.07
N PRO A 180 30.64 5.96 7.00
CA PRO A 180 30.83 7.40 6.88
C PRO A 180 32.30 7.76 6.65
N GLY A 181 32.56 8.69 5.74
CA GLY A 181 33.90 9.10 5.32
C GLY A 181 34.58 8.17 4.31
N GLN A 182 34.00 7.00 4.01
CA GLN A 182 34.48 6.15 2.92
C GLN A 182 34.19 6.81 1.58
N GLN A 183 35.17 6.81 0.68
CA GLN A 183 34.98 7.21 -0.70
C GLN A 183 34.48 6.02 -1.51
N VAL A 184 33.41 6.23 -2.28
CA VAL A 184 32.84 5.25 -3.21
C VAL A 184 32.84 5.81 -4.62
N THR A 185 33.08 4.95 -5.62
CA THR A 185 33.02 5.30 -7.03
C THR A 185 31.65 4.95 -7.58
N ILE A 186 30.92 5.96 -8.03
CA ILE A 186 29.58 5.82 -8.59
C ILE A 186 29.67 6.02 -10.10
N ARG A 187 29.24 5.01 -10.85
CA ARG A 187 29.13 5.07 -12.30
C ARG A 187 27.71 5.44 -12.67
N VAL A 188 27.54 6.54 -13.39
CA VAL A 188 26.24 7.04 -13.85
C VAL A 188 26.21 7.23 -15.35
N LEU A 189 25.02 7.19 -15.95
CA LEU A 189 24.76 7.70 -17.28
C LEU A 189 24.16 9.11 -17.14
N ARG A 190 24.85 10.13 -17.64
CA ARG A 190 24.36 11.51 -17.66
C ARG A 190 24.27 12.00 -19.10
N ALA A 191 23.07 12.35 -19.54
CA ALA A 191 22.81 12.77 -20.93
C ALA A 191 23.37 11.79 -21.97
N GLY A 192 23.23 10.48 -21.72
CA GLY A 192 23.67 9.40 -22.61
C GLY A 192 25.16 9.05 -22.57
N ALA A 193 25.98 9.77 -21.78
CA ALA A 193 27.41 9.48 -21.64
C ALA A 193 27.73 8.91 -20.24
N PRO A 194 28.50 7.81 -20.15
CA PRO A 194 28.91 7.27 -18.86
C PRO A 194 29.89 8.21 -18.17
N ARG A 195 29.74 8.36 -16.85
CA ARG A 195 30.61 9.15 -15.97
C ARG A 195 30.91 8.35 -14.72
N GLU A 196 32.14 8.46 -14.23
CA GLU A 196 32.51 7.97 -12.91
C GLU A 196 32.70 9.15 -11.98
N VAL A 197 32.08 9.07 -10.81
CA VAL A 197 32.04 10.13 -9.81
C VAL A 197 32.45 9.54 -8.47
N ALA A 198 33.53 10.05 -7.89
CA ALA A 198 33.94 9.67 -6.54
C ALA A 198 33.15 10.51 -5.52
N VAL A 199 32.42 9.85 -4.62
CA VAL A 199 31.62 10.49 -3.57
C VAL A 199 32.11 10.01 -2.21
N THR A 200 32.39 10.94 -1.30
CA THR A 200 32.71 10.63 0.09
C THR A 200 31.41 10.53 0.89
N LEU A 201 31.08 9.35 1.40
CA LEU A 201 29.81 9.09 2.07
C LEU A 201 29.68 9.88 3.37
N GLY A 202 28.49 10.41 3.62
CA GLY A 202 28.13 11.10 4.85
C GLY A 202 27.77 10.13 5.97
N SER A 203 27.42 10.68 7.13
CA SER A 203 26.81 9.96 8.24
C SER A 203 25.31 10.21 8.27
N ARG A 204 24.53 9.25 8.78
CA ARG A 204 23.13 9.44 9.15
C ARG A 204 22.91 9.07 10.62
N PRO A 205 21.93 9.66 11.32
CA PRO A 205 21.64 9.32 12.71
C PRO A 205 21.21 7.86 12.90
N ASP A 206 20.57 7.27 11.88
CA ASP A 206 19.84 6.01 12.02
C ASP A 206 20.62 4.76 11.60
N GLY A 207 21.94 4.85 11.38
CA GLY A 207 22.71 3.69 10.96
C GLY A 207 24.22 3.90 10.88
N PRO A 208 25.01 2.82 11.07
CA PRO A 208 26.46 2.87 10.99
C PRO A 208 26.99 2.93 9.56
N GLN A 209 26.15 2.67 8.55
CA GLN A 209 26.57 2.67 7.15
C GLN A 209 26.79 4.08 6.57
N GLY A 210 27.61 4.16 5.52
CA GLY A 210 27.80 5.39 4.77
C GLY A 210 26.50 5.86 4.11
N PHE A 211 26.28 7.17 4.10
CA PHE A 211 25.05 7.78 3.61
C PHE A 211 25.31 8.59 2.34
N LEU A 212 24.61 8.26 1.25
CA LEU A 212 24.70 8.98 -0.03
C LEU A 212 23.68 10.13 -0.16
N ASP A 213 22.58 10.06 0.59
CA ASP A 213 21.47 11.05 0.57
C ASP A 213 20.95 11.36 -0.84
N VAL A 214 20.58 10.29 -1.56
CA VAL A 214 19.89 10.35 -2.85
C VAL A 214 18.60 9.56 -2.78
N THR A 215 17.61 9.96 -3.57
CA THR A 215 16.34 9.24 -3.72
C THR A 215 16.40 8.40 -5.00
N PRO A 216 16.77 7.12 -4.93
CA PRO A 216 16.71 6.25 -6.10
C PRO A 216 15.24 6.02 -6.52
N SER A 217 15.00 5.99 -7.83
CA SER A 217 13.70 5.71 -8.42
C SER A 217 13.88 4.76 -9.60
N GLY A 218 13.13 3.67 -9.63
CA GLY A 218 13.02 2.81 -10.80
C GLY A 218 12.19 3.49 -11.89
N GLU A 219 12.64 3.34 -13.13
CA GLU A 219 11.91 3.68 -14.34
C GLU A 219 11.77 2.41 -15.19
N LEU A 220 10.55 2.14 -15.63
CA LEU A 220 10.20 0.99 -16.46
C LEU A 220 10.76 1.16 -17.86
N LEU A 221 11.32 0.08 -18.42
CA LEU A 221 11.79 0.10 -19.81
C LEU A 221 10.62 0.10 -20.80
N ASN A 222 9.55 -0.64 -20.47
CA ASN A 222 8.36 -0.80 -21.29
C ASN A 222 7.10 -0.55 -20.43
N PRO A 223 6.61 0.69 -20.29
CA PRO A 223 5.48 1.01 -19.41
C PRO A 223 4.15 0.31 -19.76
N ASP A 224 4.01 -0.22 -20.97
CA ASP A 224 2.80 -0.92 -21.43
C ASP A 224 2.89 -2.46 -21.27
N GLU A 225 4.02 -2.96 -20.76
CA GLU A 225 4.29 -4.40 -20.59
C GLU A 225 3.48 -5.00 -19.44
N ILE A 226 3.31 -4.26 -18.35
CA ILE A 226 2.47 -4.63 -17.21
C ILE A 226 1.50 -3.49 -16.95
N MET A 227 0.21 -3.79 -16.94
CA MET A 227 -0.84 -2.82 -16.65
C MET A 227 -1.59 -3.27 -15.42
N ILE A 228 -1.57 -2.45 -14.38
CA ILE A 228 -2.39 -2.61 -13.18
C ILE A 228 -3.53 -1.60 -13.28
N GLY A 229 -4.77 -2.03 -13.01
CA GLY A 229 -5.90 -1.12 -13.06
C GLY A 229 -7.10 -1.60 -12.30
N LEU A 230 -7.63 -0.72 -11.44
CA LEU A 230 -8.94 -0.84 -10.82
C LEU A 230 -9.67 0.49 -10.84
N THR A 231 -10.96 0.44 -11.18
CA THR A 231 -11.83 1.62 -11.14
C THR A 231 -12.25 1.89 -9.69
N ASP A 232 -12.31 3.17 -9.32
CA ASP A 232 -12.89 3.64 -8.04
C ASP A 232 -12.24 3.11 -6.76
N VAL A 233 -10.97 2.71 -6.83
CA VAL A 233 -10.13 2.40 -5.66
C VAL A 233 -9.11 3.51 -5.42
N GLY A 234 -8.78 3.72 -4.15
CA GLY A 234 -7.90 4.78 -3.69
C GLY A 234 -6.91 4.34 -2.61
N GLY A 235 -5.83 5.10 -2.48
CA GLY A 235 -4.83 4.96 -1.42
C GLY A 235 -3.74 3.91 -1.72
N PRO A 236 -2.56 4.02 -1.08
CA PRO A 236 -1.37 3.24 -1.47
C PRO A 236 -1.37 1.78 -1.00
N SER A 237 -2.36 1.38 -0.20
CA SER A 237 -2.35 0.15 0.60
C SER A 237 -2.53 -1.17 -0.14
N ALA A 238 -2.68 -1.12 -1.47
CA ALA A 238 -2.79 -2.28 -2.35
C ALA A 238 -1.45 -2.69 -2.99
N GLY A 239 -0.41 -1.85 -2.88
CA GLY A 239 0.85 -2.03 -3.60
C GLY A 239 1.50 -3.40 -3.40
N LEU A 240 1.54 -3.92 -2.17
CA LEU A 240 2.08 -5.27 -1.92
C LEU A 240 1.35 -6.35 -2.72
N ILE A 241 0.02 -6.27 -2.78
CA ILE A 241 -0.83 -7.29 -3.40
C ILE A 241 -0.72 -7.24 -4.92
N PHE A 242 -0.57 -6.05 -5.50
CA PHE A 242 -0.25 -5.90 -6.92
C PHE A 242 1.14 -6.44 -7.24
N ALA A 243 2.15 -6.17 -6.39
CA ALA A 243 3.51 -6.65 -6.62
C ALA A 243 3.54 -8.19 -6.63
N LEU A 244 2.84 -8.83 -5.67
CA LEU A 244 2.69 -10.28 -5.62
C LEU A 244 1.93 -10.84 -6.82
N ALA A 245 0.91 -10.15 -7.34
CA ALA A 245 0.20 -10.59 -8.54
C ALA A 245 1.11 -10.57 -9.79
N VAL A 246 1.98 -9.57 -9.91
CA VAL A 246 3.00 -9.52 -10.95
C VAL A 246 4.01 -10.66 -10.78
N VAL A 247 4.49 -10.91 -9.55
CA VAL A 247 5.41 -12.02 -9.25
C VAL A 247 4.78 -13.38 -9.60
N ASP A 248 3.52 -13.61 -9.20
CA ASP A 248 2.76 -14.84 -9.49
C ASP A 248 2.64 -15.05 -11.00
N LYS A 249 2.16 -14.03 -11.74
CA LYS A 249 1.96 -14.15 -13.19
C LYS A 249 3.26 -14.39 -13.96
N LEU A 250 4.40 -13.88 -13.48
CA LEU A 250 5.69 -13.96 -14.17
C LEU A 250 6.60 -15.11 -13.70
N THR A 251 6.18 -15.90 -12.71
CA THR A 251 6.98 -17.00 -12.14
C THR A 251 6.26 -18.34 -12.31
N PRO A 252 6.96 -19.42 -12.69
CA PRO A 252 6.35 -20.75 -12.68
C PRO A 252 5.83 -21.16 -11.30
N GLY A 253 4.63 -21.73 -11.27
CA GLY A 253 3.98 -22.19 -10.04
C GLY A 253 2.90 -21.22 -9.58
N GLU A 254 2.27 -21.54 -8.45
CA GLU A 254 1.24 -20.71 -7.84
C GLU A 254 1.72 -20.25 -6.47
N LEU A 255 1.83 -18.93 -6.24
CA LEU A 255 2.18 -18.38 -4.93
C LEU A 255 1.12 -18.72 -3.90
N THR A 256 -0.15 -18.66 -4.29
CA THR A 256 -1.29 -18.91 -3.39
C THR A 256 -1.52 -20.40 -3.13
N GLY A 257 -0.94 -21.30 -3.95
CA GLY A 257 -1.18 -22.74 -3.84
C GLY A 257 -2.66 -23.14 -3.95
N GLY A 258 -3.42 -22.46 -4.81
CA GLY A 258 -4.86 -22.65 -4.98
C GLY A 258 -5.73 -22.11 -3.82
N ARG A 259 -5.14 -21.42 -2.84
CA ARG A 259 -5.88 -20.88 -1.67
C ARG A 259 -6.48 -19.52 -1.96
N PHE A 260 -7.45 -19.14 -1.13
CA PHE A 260 -7.89 -17.75 -1.02
C PHE A 260 -6.99 -17.02 -0.02
N VAL A 261 -6.07 -16.23 -0.57
CA VAL A 261 -5.18 -15.31 0.14
C VAL A 261 -5.71 -13.89 -0.04
N ALA A 262 -5.71 -13.11 1.04
CA ALA A 262 -5.91 -11.67 0.97
C ALA A 262 -4.76 -10.94 1.66
N GLY A 263 -4.70 -9.62 1.54
CA GLY A 263 -3.78 -8.84 2.32
C GLY A 263 -3.83 -7.35 2.03
N THR A 264 -2.84 -6.65 2.58
CA THR A 264 -2.64 -5.22 2.39
C THR A 264 -1.19 -4.85 2.69
N GLY A 265 -0.77 -3.68 2.22
CA GLY A 265 0.54 -3.12 2.51
C GLY A 265 0.89 -2.08 1.46
N GLU A 266 1.42 -0.94 1.90
CA GLU A 266 2.16 -0.08 0.99
C GLU A 266 3.43 -0.83 0.56
N ILE A 267 3.92 -0.56 -0.65
CA ILE A 267 5.18 -1.12 -1.12
C ILE A 267 6.08 0.01 -1.62
N SER A 268 7.34 0.00 -1.20
CA SER A 268 8.38 0.84 -1.79
C SER A 268 8.90 0.19 -3.09
N GLN A 269 9.53 0.96 -3.96
CA GLN A 269 10.19 0.41 -5.16
C GLN A 269 11.36 -0.54 -4.84
N ALA A 270 11.90 -0.48 -3.61
CA ALA A 270 12.90 -1.43 -3.13
C ALA A 270 12.29 -2.75 -2.63
N GLY A 271 10.96 -2.82 -2.53
CA GLY A 271 10.24 -3.98 -2.02
C GLY A 271 10.00 -3.96 -0.50
N ASP A 272 10.18 -2.84 0.18
CA ASP A 272 9.84 -2.71 1.61
C ASP A 272 8.33 -2.55 1.78
N VAL A 273 7.74 -3.28 2.74
CA VAL A 273 6.32 -3.21 3.05
C VAL A 273 6.07 -2.17 4.14
N GLY A 274 5.27 -1.16 3.80
CA GLY A 274 4.88 -0.07 4.68
C GLY A 274 3.61 -0.37 5.49
N PRO A 275 3.42 0.33 6.63
CA PRO A 275 2.20 0.21 7.43
C PRO A 275 1.01 0.81 6.68
N ILE A 276 -0.20 0.44 7.10
CA ILE A 276 -1.45 0.97 6.55
C ILE A 276 -2.45 1.28 7.67
N GLY A 277 -3.51 2.03 7.34
CA GLY A 277 -4.64 2.26 8.24
C GLY A 277 -5.82 1.31 8.00
N GLY A 278 -6.59 1.03 9.07
CA GLY A 278 -7.85 0.29 8.97
C GLY A 278 -7.69 -1.23 8.85
N ILE A 279 -6.64 -1.80 9.45
CA ILE A 279 -6.37 -3.25 9.47
C ILE A 279 -7.58 -4.07 9.93
N PRO A 280 -8.30 -3.72 11.02
CA PRO A 280 -9.46 -4.50 11.47
C PRO A 280 -10.54 -4.62 10.38
N PHE A 281 -10.88 -3.51 9.72
CA PHE A 281 -11.87 -3.49 8.65
C PHE A 281 -11.45 -4.33 7.45
N LYS A 282 -10.17 -4.30 7.10
CA LYS A 282 -9.61 -5.07 6.00
C LYS A 282 -9.59 -6.56 6.27
N MET A 283 -9.22 -6.98 7.48
CA MET A 283 -9.28 -8.38 7.89
C MET A 283 -10.73 -8.89 7.93
N MET A 284 -11.66 -8.08 8.44
CA MET A 284 -13.09 -8.42 8.40
C MET A 284 -13.60 -8.58 6.97
N ALA A 285 -13.27 -7.65 6.06
CA ALA A 285 -13.62 -7.73 4.65
C ALA A 285 -13.04 -9.00 3.98
N ALA A 286 -11.75 -9.27 4.19
CA ALA A 286 -11.09 -10.46 3.68
C ALA A 286 -11.77 -11.74 4.18
N ARG A 287 -12.03 -11.82 5.48
CA ARG A 287 -12.67 -13.00 6.07
C ARG A 287 -14.08 -13.20 5.55
N ALA A 288 -14.87 -12.12 5.45
CA ALA A 288 -16.22 -12.16 4.90
C ALA A 288 -16.23 -12.58 3.42
N ALA A 289 -15.21 -12.20 2.65
CA ALA A 289 -15.03 -12.64 1.26
C ALA A 289 -14.63 -14.13 1.13
N GLY A 290 -14.14 -14.75 2.21
CA GLY A 290 -13.75 -16.16 2.22
C GLY A 290 -12.24 -16.41 2.31
N ALA A 291 -11.43 -15.36 2.50
CA ALA A 291 -10.00 -15.53 2.70
C ALA A 291 -9.70 -16.39 3.93
N THR A 292 -8.68 -17.22 3.80
CA THR A 292 -8.16 -18.07 4.88
C THR A 292 -6.80 -17.61 5.39
N VAL A 293 -6.11 -16.80 4.59
CA VAL A 293 -4.78 -16.25 4.87
C VAL A 293 -4.83 -14.75 4.62
N PHE A 294 -4.21 -13.98 5.51
CA PHE A 294 -4.10 -12.53 5.38
C PHE A 294 -2.67 -12.05 5.57
N LEU A 295 -2.08 -11.41 4.56
CA LEU A 295 -0.77 -10.78 4.65
C LEU A 295 -0.88 -9.44 5.40
N VAL A 296 -0.10 -9.31 6.47
CA VAL A 296 -0.09 -8.16 7.39
C VAL A 296 1.28 -7.48 7.37
N PRO A 297 1.36 -6.17 7.09
CA PRO A 297 2.60 -5.41 7.27
C PRO A 297 3.15 -5.58 8.69
N ALA A 298 4.44 -5.81 8.84
CA ALA A 298 5.06 -6.12 10.13
C ALA A 298 4.77 -5.07 11.22
N LYS A 299 4.64 -3.80 10.81
CA LYS A 299 4.33 -2.66 11.69
C LYS A 299 2.86 -2.61 12.14
N ASN A 300 1.98 -3.38 11.52
CA ASN A 300 0.56 -3.48 11.87
C ASN A 300 0.20 -4.73 12.69
N CYS A 301 1.17 -5.62 12.99
CA CYS A 301 0.88 -6.89 13.64
C CYS A 301 0.18 -6.76 14.99
N GLU A 302 0.54 -5.78 15.82
CA GLU A 302 -0.09 -5.56 17.13
C GLU A 302 -1.60 -5.26 17.01
N GLU A 303 -1.96 -4.34 16.09
CA GLU A 303 -3.35 -4.02 15.78
C GLU A 303 -4.08 -5.21 15.17
N ALA A 304 -3.41 -5.97 14.29
CA ALA A 304 -3.97 -7.13 13.61
C ALA A 304 -4.31 -8.25 14.60
N MET A 305 -3.38 -8.63 15.50
CA MET A 305 -3.61 -9.70 16.48
C MET A 305 -4.77 -9.38 17.42
N SER A 306 -4.91 -8.12 17.81
CA SER A 306 -5.97 -7.68 18.72
C SER A 306 -7.38 -7.74 18.11
N ASN A 307 -7.48 -7.84 16.77
CA ASN A 307 -8.73 -7.77 16.02
C ASN A 307 -8.89 -8.92 15.01
N ALA A 308 -8.09 -9.98 15.12
CA ALA A 308 -8.04 -11.05 14.14
C ALA A 308 -9.38 -11.84 14.10
N PRO A 309 -10.06 -11.93 12.95
CA PRO A 309 -11.25 -12.77 12.82
C PRO A 309 -10.91 -14.25 12.99
N GLU A 310 -11.83 -15.03 13.58
CA GLU A 310 -11.65 -16.48 13.71
C GLU A 310 -11.43 -17.16 12.34
N GLY A 311 -10.43 -18.03 12.30
CA GLY A 311 -10.08 -18.81 11.10
C GLY A 311 -9.33 -18.04 10.01
N LEU A 312 -8.85 -16.83 10.30
CA LEU A 312 -7.96 -16.07 9.41
C LEU A 312 -6.50 -16.20 9.87
N GLN A 313 -5.67 -16.89 9.10
CA GLN A 313 -4.24 -17.03 9.39
C GLN A 313 -3.50 -15.73 9.02
N LEU A 314 -2.87 -15.08 10.00
CA LEU A 314 -2.10 -13.86 9.77
C LEU A 314 -0.65 -14.18 9.42
N VAL A 315 -0.16 -13.64 8.30
CA VAL A 315 1.22 -13.78 7.84
C VAL A 315 1.91 -12.42 7.91
N LYS A 316 2.92 -12.32 8.77
CA LYS A 316 3.71 -11.11 8.97
C LYS A 316 4.68 -10.90 7.81
N VAL A 317 4.67 -9.71 7.22
CA VAL A 317 5.53 -9.36 6.08
C VAL A 317 6.15 -7.96 6.25
N GLY A 318 7.47 -7.86 6.14
CA GLY A 318 8.23 -6.61 6.13
C GLY A 318 8.78 -6.26 4.75
N THR A 319 8.90 -7.23 3.84
CA THR A 319 9.36 -7.03 2.46
C THR A 319 8.57 -7.90 1.48
N LEU A 320 8.63 -7.59 0.18
CA LEU A 320 8.06 -8.42 -0.89
C LEU A 320 8.65 -9.84 -0.86
N GLY A 321 9.95 -9.98 -0.61
CA GLY A 321 10.60 -11.29 -0.48
C GLY A 321 10.11 -12.10 0.71
N GLU A 322 9.87 -11.44 1.85
CA GLU A 322 9.23 -12.10 3.01
C GLU A 322 7.79 -12.51 2.71
N ALA A 323 7.05 -11.72 1.94
CA ALA A 323 5.69 -12.06 1.52
C ALA A 323 5.66 -13.29 0.61
N VAL A 324 6.53 -13.36 -0.40
CA VAL A 324 6.67 -14.55 -1.25
C VAL A 324 7.06 -15.77 -0.41
N SER A 325 8.08 -15.63 0.44
CA SER A 325 8.55 -16.73 1.32
C SER A 325 7.46 -17.20 2.31
N GLY A 326 6.64 -16.28 2.80
CA GLY A 326 5.51 -16.57 3.68
C GLY A 326 4.40 -17.33 2.95
N LEU A 327 4.09 -16.95 1.72
CA LEU A 327 3.12 -17.67 0.88
C LEU A 327 3.63 -19.06 0.48
N ASP A 328 4.91 -19.19 0.14
CA ASP A 328 5.55 -20.48 -0.11
C ASP A 328 5.43 -21.40 1.12
N ALA A 329 5.68 -20.88 2.32
CA ALA A 329 5.52 -21.65 3.54
C ALA A 329 4.06 -22.13 3.73
N VAL A 330 3.08 -21.26 3.51
CA VAL A 330 1.65 -21.61 3.58
C VAL A 330 1.27 -22.67 2.56
N ARG A 331 1.73 -22.54 1.31
CA ARG A 331 1.51 -23.53 0.25
C ARG A 331 2.07 -24.89 0.64
N ASP A 332 3.29 -24.91 1.17
CA ASP A 332 4.01 -26.13 1.53
C ASP A 332 3.54 -26.72 2.89
N GLY A 333 2.57 -26.11 3.56
CA GLY A 333 2.10 -26.54 4.88
C GLY A 333 3.10 -26.31 6.02
N ARG A 334 4.09 -25.43 5.80
CA ARG A 334 5.07 -25.00 6.81
C ARG A 334 4.54 -23.77 7.58
N PRO A 335 4.96 -23.56 8.85
CA PRO A 335 4.60 -22.36 9.58
C PRO A 335 5.19 -21.10 8.92
N PRO A 336 4.38 -20.13 8.45
CA PRO A 336 4.89 -18.85 7.98
C PRO A 336 5.26 -17.94 9.16
N PRO A 337 6.00 -16.84 8.92
CA PRO A 337 6.14 -15.78 9.91
C PRO A 337 4.76 -15.28 10.34
N ALA A 338 4.44 -15.39 11.62
CA ALA A 338 3.17 -14.94 12.16
C ALA A 338 3.31 -13.55 12.80
N CYS A 339 2.19 -12.84 12.88
CA CYS A 339 1.96 -11.95 13.99
C CYS A 339 1.65 -12.87 15.20
#